data_AF-A0A5P9NIX7-F1
#
_entry.id   AF-A0A5P9NIX7-F1
#
_cell.length_a   1.000
_cell.length_b   1.000
_cell.length_c   1.000
_cell.angle_alpha   90.00
_cell.angle_beta   90.00
_cell.angle_gamma   90.00
#
_symmetry.space_group_name_H-M   'P 1'
#
loop_
_entity.id
_entity.type
_entity.pdbx_description
1 polymer ?
#
loop_
_entity_poly.entity_id
_entity_poly.type
_entity_poly.pdbx_seq_one_letter_code
_entity_poly.pdbx_strand_id
1 'polypeptide(L)'
;MADLQNQSIERDKFLTMAINLLHRAFIEAPRTDAKKLYKEVAAGKIIGLTNVEMEDKSKVRFDISLDHSEYAGNLNYSAFRASLATLLSNLVKAIQDGQKIPSFTAQNQPTNQIIGITGVTVEEGVPSVMVLSVQTHERKAAVMLRPMYLDYEQFQRSQAAGGELPA
;
A
#
# COMPACT_ATOMS: atom_id res chain seq x y z
N MET A 1 -8.09 -29.45 0.41
CA MET A 1 -7.53 -28.45 -0.53
C MET A 1 -8.44 -27.22 -0.70
N ALA A 2 -9.43 -26.98 0.17
CA ALA A 2 -10.38 -25.86 0.02
C ALA A 2 -9.92 -24.56 0.72
N ASP A 3 -9.00 -24.65 1.69
CA ASP A 3 -8.66 -23.51 2.55
C ASP A 3 -7.77 -22.46 1.87
N LEU A 4 -6.88 -22.87 0.95
CA LEU A 4 -5.99 -21.94 0.24
C LEU A 4 -6.74 -21.04 -0.75
N GLN A 5 -7.80 -21.56 -1.38
CA GLN A 5 -8.57 -20.85 -2.39
C GLN A 5 -9.55 -19.87 -1.76
N ASN A 6 -10.09 -20.20 -0.58
CA ASN A 6 -10.94 -19.28 0.17
C ASN A 6 -10.12 -18.11 0.74
N GLN A 7 -8.92 -18.39 1.27
CA GLN A 7 -8.00 -17.37 1.76
C GLN A 7 -7.52 -16.41 0.65
N SER A 8 -7.30 -16.90 -0.58
CA SER A 8 -6.93 -16.03 -1.70
C SER A 8 -8.07 -15.09 -2.12
N ILE A 9 -9.31 -15.59 -2.15
CA ILE A 9 -10.50 -14.77 -2.50
C ILE A 9 -10.73 -13.67 -1.44
N GLU A 10 -10.63 -14.01 -0.16
CA GLU A 10 -10.77 -13.04 0.93
C GLU A 10 -9.69 -11.95 0.88
N ARG A 11 -8.45 -12.33 0.56
CA ARG A 11 -7.34 -11.39 0.38
C ARG A 11 -7.56 -10.44 -0.79
N ASP A 12 -8.01 -10.94 -1.94
CA ASP A 12 -8.21 -10.12 -3.14
C ASP A 12 -9.39 -9.15 -2.95
N LYS A 13 -10.46 -9.58 -2.26
CA LYS A 13 -11.55 -8.67 -1.81
C LYS A 13 -11.01 -7.56 -0.91
N PHE A 14 -10.18 -7.91 0.08
CA PHE A 14 -9.57 -6.94 0.97
C PHE A 14 -8.67 -5.94 0.22
N LEU A 15 -7.80 -6.42 -0.67
CA LEU A 15 -6.94 -5.57 -1.48
C LEU A 15 -7.74 -4.64 -2.39
N THR A 16 -8.81 -5.16 -3.01
CA THR A 16 -9.72 -4.35 -3.82
C THR A 16 -10.35 -3.22 -3.00
N MET A 17 -10.78 -3.51 -1.77
CA MET A 17 -11.29 -2.49 -0.86
C MET A 17 -10.21 -1.46 -0.50
N ALA A 18 -9.00 -1.89 -0.15
CA ALA A 18 -7.88 -0.99 0.15
C ALA A 18 -7.55 -0.06 -1.04
N ILE A 19 -7.51 -0.61 -2.25
CA ILE A 19 -7.30 0.15 -3.50
C ILE A 19 -8.39 1.21 -3.67
N ASN A 20 -9.65 0.82 -3.52
CA ASN A 20 -10.78 1.76 -3.68
C ASN A 20 -10.75 2.88 -2.64
N LEU A 21 -10.40 2.57 -1.39
CA LEU A 21 -10.27 3.57 -0.33
C LEU A 21 -9.15 4.58 -0.63
N LEU A 22 -7.98 4.11 -1.06
CA LEU A 22 -6.85 4.96 -1.43
C LEU A 22 -7.16 5.79 -2.68
N HIS A 23 -7.76 5.17 -3.69
CA HIS A 23 -8.18 5.83 -4.92
C HIS A 23 -9.17 6.97 -4.62
N ARG A 24 -10.20 6.69 -3.82
CA ARG A 24 -11.17 7.70 -3.41
C ARG A 24 -10.53 8.84 -2.62
N ALA A 25 -9.64 8.52 -1.68
CA ALA A 25 -9.04 9.50 -0.77
C ALA A 25 -8.03 10.44 -1.45
N PHE A 26 -7.26 9.96 -2.43
CA PHE A 26 -6.15 10.72 -3.01
C PHE A 26 -6.26 11.00 -4.51
N ILE A 27 -7.08 10.25 -5.24
CA ILE A 27 -7.17 10.35 -6.71
C ILE A 27 -8.47 11.04 -7.14
N GLU A 28 -9.62 10.59 -6.62
CA GLU A 28 -10.96 11.13 -6.94
C GLU A 28 -11.35 12.34 -6.11
N ALA A 29 -10.91 12.41 -4.85
CA ALA A 29 -11.25 13.51 -3.96
C ALA A 29 -10.80 14.88 -4.55
N PRO A 30 -11.50 15.97 -4.20
CA PRO A 30 -11.09 17.31 -4.60
C PRO A 30 -9.61 17.57 -4.27
N ARG A 31 -8.88 18.19 -5.20
CA ARG A 31 -7.42 18.40 -5.08
C ARG A 31 -7.01 19.05 -3.76
N THR A 32 -7.84 19.96 -3.23
CA THR A 32 -7.63 20.62 -1.94
C THR A 32 -7.64 19.64 -0.77
N ASP A 33 -8.60 18.73 -0.75
CA ASP A 33 -8.82 17.79 0.36
C ASP A 33 -7.78 16.68 0.34
N ALA A 34 -7.52 16.13 -0.84
CA ALA A 34 -6.47 15.13 -1.03
C ALA A 34 -5.07 15.69 -0.70
N LYS A 35 -4.79 16.95 -1.08
CA LYS A 35 -3.53 17.62 -0.71
C LYS A 35 -3.45 17.89 0.80
N LYS A 36 -4.56 18.22 1.46
CA LYS A 36 -4.61 18.38 2.92
C LYS A 36 -4.32 17.05 3.61
N LEU A 37 -4.99 15.97 3.21
CA LEU A 37 -4.75 14.63 3.73
C LEU A 37 -3.30 14.20 3.52
N TYR A 38 -2.76 14.42 2.32
CA TYR A 38 -1.36 14.17 2.00
C TYR A 38 -0.41 14.89 2.98
N LYS A 39 -0.61 16.17 3.23
CA LYS A 39 0.23 16.94 4.16
C LYS A 39 0.23 16.36 5.57
N GLU A 40 -0.93 15.91 6.05
CA GLU A 40 -1.05 15.30 7.37
C GLU A 40 -0.27 13.98 7.46
N VAL A 41 -0.43 13.08 6.47
CA VAL A 41 0.28 11.80 6.46
C VAL A 41 1.78 11.96 6.19
N ALA A 42 2.18 12.90 5.34
CA ALA A 42 3.58 13.23 5.08
C ALA A 42 4.29 13.82 6.32
N ALA A 43 3.53 14.46 7.22
CA ALA A 43 4.02 14.90 8.53
C ALA A 43 4.09 13.75 9.56
N GLY A 44 3.88 12.50 9.15
CA GLY A 44 3.96 11.31 10.00
C GLY A 44 2.70 11.01 10.79
N LYS A 45 1.56 11.68 10.51
CA LYS A 45 0.30 11.42 11.21
C LYS A 45 -0.41 10.19 10.64
N ILE A 46 -1.09 9.48 11.54
CA ILE A 46 -2.04 8.43 11.18
C ILE A 46 -3.43 9.07 11.12
N ILE A 47 -4.10 8.97 9.97
CA ILE A 47 -5.42 9.57 9.74
C ILE A 47 -6.44 8.47 9.47
N GLY A 48 -7.61 8.55 10.11
CA GLY A 48 -8.72 7.63 9.79
C GLY A 48 -9.32 7.97 8.43
N LEU A 49 -9.42 7.00 7.53
CA LEU A 49 -10.08 7.13 6.23
C LEU A 49 -11.59 6.92 6.36
N THR A 50 -12.00 5.78 6.91
CA THR A 50 -13.42 5.42 7.05
C THR A 50 -13.61 4.23 7.99
N ASN A 51 -14.87 3.92 8.31
CA ASN A 51 -15.27 2.64 8.91
C ASN A 51 -16.03 1.84 7.85
N VAL A 52 -15.66 0.58 7.66
CA VAL A 52 -16.36 -0.36 6.77
C VAL A 52 -17.11 -1.36 7.61
N GLU A 53 -18.38 -1.57 7.30
CA GLU A 53 -19.17 -2.67 7.86
C GLU A 53 -18.93 -3.93 7.02
N MET A 54 -18.46 -4.98 7.67
CA MET A 54 -18.15 -6.27 7.07
C MET A 54 -19.43 -7.10 6.90
N GLU A 55 -19.36 -8.21 6.15
CA GLU A 55 -20.50 -9.11 5.91
C GLU A 55 -21.11 -9.67 7.20
N ASP A 56 -20.30 -9.80 8.26
CA ASP A 56 -20.70 -10.25 9.60
C ASP A 56 -21.25 -9.11 10.51
N LYS A 57 -21.47 -7.90 9.95
CA LYS A 57 -21.85 -6.66 10.65
C LYS A 57 -20.79 -6.10 11.60
N SER A 58 -19.58 -6.66 11.64
CA SER A 58 -18.47 -6.03 12.35
C SER A 58 -18.06 -4.74 11.66
N LYS A 59 -17.60 -3.76 12.43
CA LYS A 59 -17.08 -2.50 11.89
C LYS A 59 -15.57 -2.48 11.98
N VAL A 60 -14.92 -2.36 10.83
CA VAL A 60 -13.46 -2.24 10.73
C VAL A 60 -13.10 -0.81 10.36
N ARG A 61 -12.24 -0.19 11.18
CA ARG A 61 -11.71 1.14 10.88
C ARG A 61 -10.50 1.02 9.96
N PHE A 62 -10.49 1.82 8.89
CA PHE A 62 -9.35 1.95 8.01
C PHE A 62 -8.61 3.24 8.31
N ASP A 63 -7.33 3.13 8.63
CA ASP A 63 -6.42 4.23 8.87
C ASP A 63 -5.39 4.31 7.73
N ILE A 64 -4.83 5.50 7.48
CA ILE A 64 -3.75 5.76 6.52
C ILE A 64 -2.55 6.38 7.22
N SER A 65 -1.36 5.94 6.84
CA SER A 65 -0.09 6.63 7.12
C SER A 65 0.77 6.62 5.87
N LEU A 66 1.89 7.34 5.87
CA LEU A 66 2.83 7.36 4.76
C LEU A 66 4.25 7.17 5.30
N ASP A 67 5.02 6.28 4.67
CA ASP A 67 6.46 6.24 4.83
C ASP A 67 7.15 6.77 3.58
N HIS A 68 7.92 7.84 3.74
CA HIS A 68 8.69 8.44 2.67
C HIS A 68 10.17 8.59 3.03
N SER A 69 10.66 7.85 4.04
CA SER A 69 12.07 7.91 4.47
C SER A 69 13.06 7.65 3.33
N GLU A 70 12.70 6.74 2.42
CA GLU A 70 13.53 6.34 1.28
C GLU A 70 13.23 7.14 -0.01
N TYR A 71 12.35 8.15 0.06
CA TYR A 71 12.10 8.99 -1.11
C TYR A 71 13.28 9.94 -1.33
N ALA A 72 13.84 9.94 -2.53
CA ALA A 72 14.94 10.81 -2.89
C ALA A 72 14.46 12.27 -3.03
N GLY A 73 14.83 13.11 -2.07
CA GLY A 73 14.54 14.54 -2.08
C GLY A 73 13.22 14.91 -1.40
N ASN A 74 12.59 16.00 -1.86
CA ASN A 74 11.37 16.50 -1.23
C ASN A 74 10.12 15.95 -1.94
N LEU A 75 9.41 15.05 -1.28
CA LEU A 75 8.15 14.52 -1.80
C LEU A 75 7.08 15.62 -1.84
N ASN A 76 6.61 15.93 -3.04
CA ASN A 76 5.47 16.83 -3.24
C ASN A 76 4.19 16.02 -3.51
N TYR A 77 3.02 16.67 -3.40
CA TYR A 77 1.73 15.99 -3.59
C TYR A 77 1.56 15.41 -4.99
N SER A 78 2.07 16.07 -6.04
CA SER A 78 1.95 15.58 -7.42
C SER A 78 2.75 14.30 -7.61
N ALA A 79 4.01 14.27 -7.15
CA ALA A 79 4.88 13.10 -7.18
C ALA A 79 4.28 11.93 -6.38
N PHE A 80 3.81 12.20 -5.16
CA PHE A 80 3.10 11.21 -4.35
C PHE A 80 1.88 10.64 -5.07
N ARG A 81 1.02 11.52 -5.63
CA ARG A 81 -0.19 11.11 -6.33
C ARG A 81 0.14 10.26 -7.56
N ALA A 82 1.19 10.60 -8.28
CA ALA A 82 1.66 9.82 -9.43
C ALA A 82 2.10 8.42 -8.99
N SER A 83 2.98 8.32 -7.99
CA SER A 83 3.45 7.03 -7.44
C SER A 83 2.31 6.16 -6.94
N LEU A 84 1.37 6.76 -6.20
CA LEU A 84 0.20 6.05 -5.71
C LEU A 84 -0.70 5.59 -6.86
N ALA A 85 -0.98 6.44 -7.84
CA ALA A 85 -1.81 6.06 -9.00
C ALA A 85 -1.19 4.90 -9.79
N THR A 86 0.13 4.91 -10.00
CA THR A 86 0.86 3.81 -10.64
C THR A 86 0.74 2.53 -9.83
N LEU A 87 0.98 2.59 -8.51
CA LEU A 87 0.85 1.44 -7.61
C LEU A 87 -0.56 0.84 -7.65
N LEU A 88 -1.59 1.67 -7.52
CA LEU A 88 -2.99 1.24 -7.54
C LEU A 88 -3.35 0.59 -8.88
N SER A 89 -2.90 1.16 -10.00
CA SER A 89 -3.13 0.61 -11.33
C SER A 89 -2.48 -0.77 -11.50
N ASN A 90 -1.24 -0.92 -11.02
CA ASN A 90 -0.54 -2.21 -11.07
C ASN A 90 -1.21 -3.27 -10.19
N LEU A 91 -1.71 -2.88 -9.00
CA LEU A 91 -2.45 -3.76 -8.12
C LEU A 91 -3.78 -4.22 -8.76
N VAL A 92 -4.54 -3.30 -9.36
CA VAL A 92 -5.79 -3.63 -10.07
C VAL A 92 -5.51 -4.63 -11.18
N LYS A 93 -4.47 -4.39 -11.98
CA LYS A 93 -4.07 -5.29 -13.06
C LYS A 93 -3.69 -6.69 -12.52
N ALA A 94 -2.90 -6.76 -11.45
CA ALA A 94 -2.51 -8.04 -10.86
C ALA A 94 -3.71 -8.85 -10.35
N ILE A 95 -4.71 -8.18 -9.75
CA ILE A 95 -5.96 -8.82 -9.30
C ILE A 95 -6.78 -9.30 -10.50
N GLN A 96 -6.94 -8.47 -11.53
CA GLN A 96 -7.71 -8.80 -12.75
C GLN A 96 -7.10 -9.96 -13.52
N ASP A 97 -5.77 -10.01 -13.60
CA ASP A 97 -5.01 -11.06 -14.28
C ASP A 97 -4.93 -12.36 -13.44
N GLY A 98 -5.53 -12.40 -12.24
CA GLY A 98 -5.47 -13.54 -11.33
C GLY A 98 -4.05 -13.90 -10.89
N GLN A 99 -3.14 -12.91 -10.91
CA GLN A 99 -1.74 -13.13 -10.56
C GLN A 99 -1.60 -13.46 -9.08
N LYS A 100 -0.66 -14.36 -8.76
CA LYS A 100 -0.29 -14.60 -7.37
C LYS A 100 0.45 -13.38 -6.85
N ILE A 101 -0.27 -12.49 -6.18
CA ILE A 101 0.32 -11.30 -5.54
C ILE A 101 1.22 -11.76 -4.38
N PRO A 102 2.55 -11.54 -4.45
CA PRO A 102 3.44 -11.86 -3.35
C PRO A 102 3.19 -10.92 -2.19
N SER A 103 3.37 -11.42 -0.97
CA SER A 103 3.35 -10.60 0.23
C SER A 103 4.47 -11.01 1.16
N PHE A 104 5.14 -10.02 1.75
CA PHE A 104 6.27 -10.21 2.64
C PHE A 104 5.89 -9.75 4.03
N THR A 105 6.21 -10.56 5.02
CA THR A 105 6.01 -10.23 6.43
C THR A 105 7.35 -10.29 7.11
N ALA A 106 7.74 -9.25 7.84
CA ALA A 106 8.96 -9.31 8.63
C ALA A 106 8.78 -10.30 9.79
N GLN A 107 9.75 -11.20 10.01
CA GLN A 107 9.69 -12.21 11.10
C GLN A 107 9.38 -11.59 12.48
N ASN A 108 9.80 -10.34 12.71
CA ASN A 108 9.60 -9.62 13.97
C ASN A 108 8.34 -8.74 14.02
N GLN A 109 7.56 -8.65 12.94
CA GLN A 109 6.32 -7.87 12.86
C GLN A 109 5.24 -8.63 12.06
N PRO A 110 4.66 -9.69 12.64
CA PRO A 110 3.70 -10.56 11.93
C PRO A 110 2.44 -9.82 11.48
N THR A 111 2.10 -8.71 12.13
CA THR A 111 0.96 -7.86 11.79
C THR A 111 1.22 -6.90 10.63
N ASN A 112 2.46 -6.80 10.13
CA ASN A 112 2.85 -5.90 9.05
C ASN A 112 3.15 -6.69 7.77
N GLN A 113 2.26 -6.60 6.80
CA GLN A 113 2.34 -7.30 5.53
C GLN A 113 2.60 -6.31 4.38
N ILE A 114 3.74 -6.46 3.70
CA ILE A 114 4.08 -5.68 2.50
C ILE A 114 3.57 -6.41 1.27
N ILE A 115 2.78 -5.73 0.45
CA ILE A 115 2.29 -6.24 -0.83
C ILE A 115 3.38 -6.02 -1.88
N GLY A 116 3.84 -7.09 -2.52
CA GLY A 116 4.99 -7.09 -3.42
C GLY A 116 4.74 -6.55 -4.82
N ILE A 117 3.59 -5.92 -5.07
CA ILE A 117 3.34 -5.15 -6.30
C ILE A 117 3.85 -3.73 -6.05
N THR A 118 4.67 -3.24 -6.97
CA THR A 118 5.32 -1.93 -6.87
C THR A 118 4.71 -0.93 -7.84
N GLY A 119 4.70 0.34 -7.44
CA GLY A 119 4.51 1.49 -8.33
C GLY A 119 5.87 2.15 -8.57
N VAL A 120 6.37 2.07 -9.79
CA VAL A 120 7.65 2.72 -10.18
C VAL A 120 7.34 4.01 -10.93
N THR A 121 7.90 5.12 -10.46
CA THR A 121 7.78 6.44 -11.09
C THR A 121 9.15 7.06 -11.26
N VAL A 122 9.26 8.00 -12.20
CA VAL A 122 10.49 8.77 -12.42
C VAL A 122 10.11 10.24 -12.37
N GLU A 123 10.62 10.95 -11.37
CA GLU A 123 10.42 12.39 -11.19
C GLU A 123 11.80 13.05 -11.33
N GLU A 124 11.94 14.05 -12.22
CA GLU A 124 13.21 14.75 -12.47
C GLU A 124 14.42 13.82 -12.78
N GLY A 125 14.14 12.66 -13.41
CA GLY A 125 15.16 11.67 -13.73
C GLY A 125 15.56 10.76 -12.56
N VAL A 126 14.95 10.93 -11.39
CA VAL A 126 15.18 10.10 -10.21
C VAL A 126 14.06 9.05 -10.10
N PRO A 127 14.37 7.76 -10.24
CA PRO A 127 13.38 6.71 -10.08
C PRO A 127 13.01 6.52 -8.60
N SER A 128 11.73 6.28 -8.35
CA SER A 128 11.17 6.02 -7.03
C SER A 128 10.29 4.77 -7.07
N VAL A 129 10.33 3.97 -6.01
CA VAL A 129 9.55 2.73 -5.90
C VAL A 129 8.64 2.84 -4.69
N MET A 130 7.34 2.73 -4.92
CA MET A 130 6.33 2.68 -3.86
C MET A 130 5.75 1.27 -3.74
N VAL A 131 5.55 0.81 -2.50
CA VAL A 131 4.79 -0.41 -2.15
C VAL A 131 3.67 -0.08 -1.18
N LEU A 132 2.72 -0.99 -1.03
CA LEU A 132 1.67 -0.91 -0.01
C LEU A 132 2.00 -1.87 1.13
N SER A 133 2.12 -1.36 2.34
CA SER A 133 2.07 -2.13 3.58
C SER A 133 0.65 -2.10 4.17
N VAL A 134 0.23 -3.22 4.72
CA VAL A 134 -1.03 -3.41 5.44
C VAL A 134 -0.69 -3.85 6.85
N GLN A 135 -1.18 -3.11 7.84
CA GLN A 135 -1.00 -3.47 9.25
C GLN A 135 -2.33 -3.77 9.91
N THR A 136 -2.47 -4.94 10.53
CA THR A 136 -3.67 -5.31 11.28
C THR A 136 -3.45 -5.10 12.78
N HIS A 137 -4.39 -4.41 13.42
CA HIS A 137 -4.37 -4.23 14.87
C HIS A 137 -5.40 -5.17 15.52
N GLU A 138 -4.96 -6.35 15.95
CA GLU A 138 -5.82 -7.40 16.54
C GLU A 138 -6.70 -6.89 17.69
N ARG A 139 -6.23 -5.90 18.46
CA ARG A 139 -6.96 -5.36 19.62
C ARG A 139 -7.98 -4.27 19.29
N LYS A 140 -7.97 -3.69 18.09
CA LYS A 140 -8.73 -2.46 17.79
C LYS A 140 -9.65 -2.54 16.57
N ALA A 141 -9.86 -3.72 15.98
CA ALA A 141 -10.64 -3.90 14.73
C ALA A 141 -10.29 -2.81 13.71
N ALA A 142 -8.99 -2.57 13.55
CA ALA A 142 -8.47 -1.48 12.73
C ALA A 142 -7.38 -2.01 11.80
N VAL A 143 -7.38 -1.49 10.58
CA VAL A 143 -6.43 -1.81 9.52
C VAL A 143 -5.75 -0.51 9.12
N MET A 144 -4.43 -0.50 9.12
CA MET A 144 -3.65 0.61 8.61
C MET A 144 -3.15 0.28 7.21
N LEU A 145 -3.50 1.15 6.26
CA LEU A 145 -2.89 1.19 4.94
C LEU A 145 -1.68 2.12 5.03
N ARG A 146 -0.53 1.68 4.54
CA ARG A 146 0.71 2.46 4.59
C ARG A 146 1.44 2.34 3.25
N PRO A 147 1.24 3.29 2.32
CA PRO A 147 2.15 3.46 1.20
C PRO A 147 3.55 3.76 1.73
N MET A 148 4.56 3.08 1.19
CA MET A 148 5.96 3.21 1.61
C MET A 148 6.86 3.32 0.39
N TYR A 149 7.83 4.22 0.44
CA TYR A 149 8.92 4.23 -0.53
C TYR A 149 10.02 3.26 -0.13
N LEU A 150 10.60 2.59 -1.12
CA LEU A 150 11.75 1.71 -0.96
C LEU A 150 12.99 2.36 -1.55
N ASP A 151 14.15 2.05 -0.98
CA ASP A 151 15.45 2.36 -1.57
C ASP A 151 15.54 1.71 -2.96
N TYR A 152 15.66 2.55 -3.99
CA TYR A 152 15.69 2.12 -5.37
C TYR A 152 16.90 1.25 -5.70
N GLU A 153 18.08 1.54 -5.14
CA GLU A 153 19.28 0.74 -5.40
C GLU A 153 19.14 -0.64 -4.77
N GLN A 154 18.62 -0.72 -3.54
CA GLN A 154 18.37 -2.01 -2.88
C GLN A 154 17.31 -2.82 -3.63
N PHE A 155 16.27 -2.16 -4.17
CA PHE A 155 15.27 -2.81 -5.00
C PHE A 155 15.83 -3.33 -6.34
N GLN A 156 16.71 -2.58 -6.99
CA GLN A 156 17.39 -3.07 -8.20
C GLN A 156 18.27 -4.29 -7.89
N ARG A 157 19.02 -4.25 -6.78
CA ARG A 157 19.88 -5.37 -6.36
C ARG A 157 19.06 -6.62 -6.02
N SER A 158 17.91 -6.50 -5.35
CA SER A 158 17.06 -7.65 -5.02
C SER A 158 16.38 -8.27 -6.25
N GLN A 159 16.02 -7.46 -7.25
CA GLN A 159 15.54 -7.98 -8.53
C GLN A 159 16.65 -8.64 -9.35
N ALA A 160 17.85 -8.08 -9.36
CA ALA A 160 19.01 -8.66 -10.04
C ALA A 160 19.51 -9.96 -9.36
N ALA A 161 19.29 -10.10 -8.06
CA ALA A 161 19.67 -11.26 -7.26
C ALA A 161 18.65 -12.43 -7.30
N GLY A 162 17.55 -12.33 -8.06
CA GLY A 162 16.70 -13.48 -8.33
C GLY A 162 15.95 -14.07 -7.12
N GLY A 163 15.43 -13.24 -6.21
CA GLY A 163 14.35 -13.68 -5.30
C GLY A 163 14.75 -14.62 -4.15
N GLU A 164 15.99 -14.56 -3.65
CA GLU A 164 16.35 -15.17 -2.36
C GLU A 164 16.71 -14.08 -1.34
N LEU A 165 15.86 -13.93 -0.31
CA LEU A 165 16.22 -13.21 0.90
C LEU A 165 17.24 -14.05 1.68
N PRO A 166 18.37 -13.48 2.15
CA PRO A 166 19.31 -14.21 2.99
C PRO A 166 18.64 -14.58 4.33
N ALA A 167 18.99 -15.78 4.81
CA ALA A 167 18.48 -16.41 6.01
C ALA A 167 18.74 -15.63 7.31
#